data_AF-A0A6C8GCT1-F1
#
_entry.id   AF-A0A6C8GCT1-F1
#
_cell.length_a   1.000
_cell.length_b   1.000
_cell.length_c   1.000
_cell.angle_alpha   90.00
_cell.angle_beta   90.00
_cell.angle_gamma   90.00
#
_symmetry.space_group_name_H-M   'P 1'
#
loop_
_entity.id
_entity.type
_entity.pdbx_description
1 polymer ?
#
loop_
_entity_poly.entity_id
_entity_poly.type
_entity_poly.pdbx_seq_one_letter_code
_entity_poly.pdbx_strand_id
1 'polypeptide(L)'
;MFSTIISIYRDKTKNNGVRHIAIKSLELFISYAKSNKTFKTAENDFNNKFSIPEKRAILVALHKIGVPVTTPSTSLFNISTVEFLSEIINKDEIKSMIKQIKNGNCDTLFYADVEKFFTENIRMNRIRNIAENYIENVMSLSSLRFDDNDIPVEIIKPDNWGDLFTPGELKTIQTFIQMLIDPSYYDSRGNIKTNEMEKIISEIKSGMWDNYLLWDNTAYQNMQLQKKSNEASILFYNQLMQNNTTTS
;
A
#
# COMPACT_ATOMS: atom_id res chain seq x y z
N MET A 1 -36.85 16.97 -16.86
CA MET A 1 -35.96 17.99 -17.45
C MET A 1 -35.61 19.11 -16.46
N PHE A 2 -36.59 19.77 -15.80
CA PHE A 2 -36.33 20.81 -14.78
C PHE A 2 -35.57 20.31 -13.54
N SER A 3 -35.90 19.13 -13.00
CA SER A 3 -35.19 18.52 -11.86
C SER A 3 -33.69 18.30 -12.13
N THR A 4 -33.34 17.85 -13.34
CA THR A 4 -31.95 17.65 -13.78
C THR A 4 -31.19 18.96 -13.91
N ILE A 5 -31.82 20.01 -14.44
CA ILE A 5 -31.21 21.35 -14.57
C ILE A 5 -30.94 21.96 -13.19
N ILE A 6 -31.87 21.80 -12.24
CA ILE A 6 -31.70 22.28 -10.86
C ILE A 6 -30.56 21.52 -10.16
N SER A 7 -30.44 20.20 -10.36
CA SER A 7 -29.32 19.41 -9.83
C SER A 7 -27.98 19.88 -10.38
N ILE A 8 -27.88 20.07 -11.71
CA ILE A 8 -26.65 20.55 -12.37
C ILE A 8 -26.28 21.96 -11.88
N TYR A 9 -27.25 22.85 -11.69
CA TYR A 9 -26.99 24.18 -11.15
C TYR A 9 -26.53 24.14 -9.69
N ARG A 10 -27.11 23.25 -8.87
CA ARG A 10 -26.74 23.06 -7.46
C ARG A 10 -25.34 22.46 -7.30
N ASP A 11 -24.95 21.55 -8.19
CA ASP A 11 -23.59 20.99 -8.22
C ASP A 11 -22.56 22.02 -8.70
N LYS A 12 -22.91 22.85 -9.70
CA LYS A 12 -22.05 23.96 -10.15
C LYS A 12 -21.83 25.02 -9.06
N THR A 13 -22.86 25.42 -8.32
CA THR A 13 -22.71 26.41 -7.23
C THR A 13 -21.95 25.84 -6.04
N LYS A 14 -22.17 24.57 -5.70
CA LYS A 14 -21.40 23.88 -4.65
C LYS A 14 -19.93 23.75 -5.01
N ASN A 15 -19.60 23.39 -6.26
CA ASN A 15 -18.20 23.32 -6.72
C ASN A 15 -17.53 24.67 -6.73
N ASN A 16 -18.23 25.76 -7.09
CA ASN A 16 -17.66 27.09 -7.02
C ASN A 16 -17.24 27.48 -5.58
N GLY A 17 -18.02 27.08 -4.57
CA GLY A 17 -17.66 27.29 -3.17
C GLY A 17 -16.40 26.53 -2.76
N VAL A 18 -16.31 25.23 -3.09
CA VAL A 18 -15.14 24.42 -2.74
C VAL A 18 -13.89 24.84 -3.51
N ARG A 19 -14.03 25.18 -4.81
CA ARG A 19 -12.96 25.78 -5.61
C ARG A 19 -12.44 27.06 -4.98
N HIS A 20 -13.33 27.93 -4.46
CA HIS A 20 -12.90 29.16 -3.79
C HIS A 20 -12.08 28.87 -2.53
N ILE A 21 -12.48 27.88 -1.72
CA ILE A 21 -11.72 27.45 -0.55
C ILE A 21 -10.33 26.93 -0.96
N ALA A 22 -10.25 26.08 -1.99
CA ALA A 22 -8.99 25.54 -2.50
C ALA A 22 -8.07 26.63 -3.10
N ILE A 23 -8.63 27.64 -3.76
CA ILE A 23 -7.85 28.79 -4.25
C ILE A 23 -7.34 29.61 -3.08
N LYS A 24 -8.17 29.86 -2.06
CA LYS A 24 -7.79 30.60 -0.84
C LYS A 24 -6.65 29.92 -0.08
N SER A 25 -6.57 28.58 -0.08
CA SER A 25 -5.44 27.86 0.52
C SER A 25 -4.17 27.96 -0.32
N LEU A 26 -4.26 27.91 -1.64
CA LEU A 26 -3.10 28.14 -2.51
C LEU A 26 -2.58 29.59 -2.41
N GLU A 27 -3.48 30.57 -2.28
CA GLU A 27 -3.12 31.97 -2.04
C GLU A 27 -2.40 32.17 -0.70
N LEU A 28 -2.73 31.38 0.33
CA LEU A 28 -1.95 31.35 1.57
C LEU A 28 -0.50 30.94 1.26
N PHE A 29 -0.26 29.88 0.51
CA PHE A 29 1.10 29.45 0.16
C PHE A 29 1.87 30.49 -0.68
N ILE A 30 1.20 31.20 -1.60
CA ILE A 30 1.82 32.32 -2.35
C ILE A 30 2.40 33.39 -1.42
N SER A 31 1.75 33.67 -0.28
CA SER A 31 2.24 34.67 0.66
C SER A 31 3.59 34.27 1.28
N TYR A 32 3.85 32.97 1.45
CA TYR A 32 5.11 32.41 1.94
C TYR A 32 6.17 32.29 0.84
N ALA A 33 5.78 32.06 -0.41
CA ALA A 33 6.70 32.00 -1.55
C ALA A 33 7.56 33.26 -1.71
N LYS A 34 7.05 34.43 -1.29
CA LYS A 34 7.77 35.72 -1.33
C LYS A 34 9.05 35.75 -0.50
N SER A 35 9.26 34.78 0.40
CA SER A 35 10.38 34.76 1.34
C SER A 35 11.20 33.47 1.27
N ASN A 36 11.16 32.74 0.15
CA ASN A 36 11.80 31.42 -0.03
C ASN A 36 11.44 30.42 1.09
N LYS A 37 10.23 30.56 1.64
CA LYS A 37 9.73 29.70 2.71
C LYS A 37 9.15 28.40 2.16
N THR A 38 9.03 27.39 3.02
CA THR A 38 8.56 26.05 2.66
C THR A 38 7.11 25.83 3.05
N PHE A 39 6.45 24.80 2.50
CA PHE A 39 5.09 24.43 2.92
C PHE A 39 5.00 24.12 4.41
N LYS A 40 6.02 23.48 5.00
CA LYS A 40 6.13 23.25 6.46
C LYS A 40 5.99 24.54 7.28
N THR A 41 6.56 25.65 6.81
CA THR A 41 6.45 26.93 7.55
C THR A 41 5.05 27.57 7.48
N ALA A 42 4.22 27.19 6.51
CA ALA A 42 2.84 27.66 6.38
C ALA A 42 1.83 26.76 7.12
N GLU A 43 2.29 25.66 7.73
CA GLU A 43 1.47 24.61 8.32
C GLU A 43 0.55 25.12 9.44
N ASN A 44 1.08 25.90 10.38
CA ASN A 44 0.30 26.45 11.48
C ASN A 44 -0.80 27.39 10.97
N ASP A 45 -0.47 28.28 10.04
CA ASP A 45 -1.42 29.21 9.45
C ASP A 45 -2.50 28.49 8.65
N PHE A 46 -2.14 27.45 7.90
CA PHE A 46 -3.10 26.60 7.21
C PHE A 46 -4.05 25.93 8.22
N ASN A 47 -3.50 25.32 9.27
CA ASN A 47 -4.29 24.60 10.25
C ASN A 47 -5.24 25.48 11.06
N ASN A 48 -4.86 26.75 11.30
CA ASN A 48 -5.68 27.72 12.03
C ASN A 48 -6.70 28.43 11.12
N LYS A 49 -6.38 28.64 9.84
CA LYS A 49 -7.21 29.41 8.91
C LYS A 49 -8.38 28.63 8.31
N PHE A 50 -8.24 27.31 8.18
CA PHE A 50 -9.25 26.44 7.59
C PHE A 50 -9.86 25.53 8.65
N SER A 51 -11.18 25.40 8.65
CA SER A 51 -11.92 24.47 9.50
C SER A 51 -11.74 23.01 9.04
N ILE A 52 -12.03 22.04 9.91
CA ILE A 52 -11.95 20.62 9.57
C ILE A 52 -12.77 20.28 8.30
N PRO A 53 -14.04 20.72 8.14
CA PRO A 53 -14.81 20.47 6.92
C PRO A 53 -14.16 21.05 5.66
N GLU A 54 -13.59 22.26 5.74
CA GLU A 54 -12.88 22.89 4.61
C GLU A 54 -11.63 22.09 4.25
N LYS A 55 -10.83 21.67 5.24
CA LYS A 55 -9.66 20.80 5.01
C LYS A 55 -10.10 19.51 4.32
N ARG A 56 -11.15 18.83 4.80
CA ARG A 56 -11.69 17.60 4.18
C ARG A 56 -12.05 17.81 2.71
N ALA A 57 -12.70 18.92 2.40
CA ALA A 57 -13.19 19.21 1.05
C ALA A 57 -12.07 19.45 0.03
N ILE A 58 -10.90 19.94 0.44
CA ILE A 58 -9.87 20.41 -0.50
C ILE A 58 -8.57 19.59 -0.48
N LEU A 59 -8.26 18.89 0.60
CA LEU A 59 -6.88 18.42 0.83
C LEU A 59 -6.42 17.37 -0.18
N VAL A 60 -7.30 16.44 -0.58
CA VAL A 60 -6.98 15.43 -1.61
C VAL A 60 -6.68 16.11 -2.95
N ALA A 61 -7.48 17.10 -3.32
CA ALA A 61 -7.27 17.87 -4.55
C ALA A 61 -5.94 18.62 -4.52
N LEU A 62 -5.62 19.30 -3.41
CA LEU A 62 -4.36 20.01 -3.21
C LEU A 62 -3.15 19.06 -3.33
N HIS A 63 -3.23 17.89 -2.70
CA HIS A 63 -2.15 16.92 -2.76
C HIS A 63 -1.91 16.39 -4.17
N LYS A 64 -2.98 16.02 -4.89
CA LYS A 64 -2.88 15.52 -6.27
C LYS A 64 -2.35 16.53 -7.28
N ILE A 65 -2.55 17.83 -7.04
CA ILE A 65 -2.01 18.88 -7.92
C ILE A 65 -0.62 19.36 -7.53
N GLY A 66 -0.02 18.78 -6.48
CA GLY A 66 1.40 18.98 -6.13
C GLY A 66 1.65 19.69 -4.80
N VAL A 67 0.65 19.88 -3.93
CA VAL A 67 0.92 20.33 -2.55
C VAL A 67 1.47 19.14 -1.74
N PRO A 68 2.66 19.26 -1.13
CA PRO A 68 3.34 18.12 -0.51
C PRO A 68 2.82 17.88 0.92
N VAL A 69 1.59 17.35 1.01
CA VAL A 69 1.00 16.88 2.27
C VAL A 69 1.76 15.64 2.76
N THR A 70 2.18 15.65 4.02
CA THR A 70 2.81 14.49 4.65
C THR A 70 1.80 13.36 4.76
N THR A 71 2.12 12.19 4.21
CA THR A 71 1.38 10.96 4.45
C THR A 71 2.03 10.21 5.60
N PRO A 72 1.34 10.01 6.73
CA PRO A 72 1.93 9.23 7.81
C PRO A 72 2.17 7.80 7.33
N SER A 73 3.28 7.19 7.73
CA SER A 73 3.63 5.81 7.34
C SER A 73 3.15 4.76 8.35
N THR A 74 2.86 5.18 9.59
CA THR A 74 2.60 4.27 10.72
C THR A 74 1.39 4.64 11.56
N SER A 75 0.86 5.86 11.44
CA SER A 75 -0.27 6.38 12.24
C SER A 75 -1.41 6.85 11.35
N LEU A 76 -2.66 6.75 11.82
CA LEU A 76 -3.81 7.23 11.04
C LEU A 76 -3.67 8.72 10.71
N PHE A 77 -4.07 9.09 9.50
CA PHE A 77 -4.07 10.49 9.08
C PHE A 77 -4.99 11.34 9.96
N ASN A 78 -4.47 12.45 10.50
CA ASN A 78 -5.20 13.35 11.38
C ASN A 78 -5.57 14.67 10.68
N ILE A 79 -6.82 14.80 10.24
CA ILE A 79 -7.31 16.01 9.56
C ILE A 79 -7.29 17.28 10.44
N SER A 80 -7.27 17.16 11.77
CA SER A 80 -7.20 18.33 12.65
C SER A 80 -5.85 19.05 12.54
N THR A 81 -4.78 18.30 12.26
CA THR A 81 -3.39 18.74 12.21
C THR A 81 -2.76 18.23 10.92
N VAL A 82 -3.00 18.96 9.83
CA VAL A 82 -2.43 18.62 8.52
C VAL A 82 -0.96 19.00 8.50
N GLU A 83 -0.09 18.06 8.17
CA GLU A 83 1.34 18.28 8.06
C GLU A 83 1.78 18.39 6.59
N PHE A 84 2.80 19.21 6.33
CA PHE A 84 3.41 19.35 5.00
C PHE A 84 4.91 19.04 5.01
N LEU A 85 5.45 18.61 3.87
CA LEU A 85 6.90 18.44 3.70
C LEU A 85 7.61 19.80 3.63
N SER A 86 8.90 19.79 3.92
CA SER A 86 9.75 20.99 3.90
C SER A 86 10.25 21.33 2.49
N GLU A 87 9.33 21.42 1.54
CA GLU A 87 9.62 21.79 0.14
C GLU A 87 9.44 23.29 -0.06
N ILE A 88 10.32 23.91 -0.86
CA ILE A 88 10.27 25.35 -1.16
C ILE A 88 9.05 25.64 -2.02
N ILE A 89 8.30 26.69 -1.69
CA ILE A 89 7.10 27.06 -2.43
C ILE A 89 7.48 27.83 -3.70
N ASN A 90 7.27 27.23 -4.86
CA ASN A 90 7.41 27.91 -6.15
C ASN A 90 6.12 28.64 -6.53
N LYS A 91 6.17 29.97 -6.60
CA LYS A 91 5.00 30.81 -6.90
C LYS A 91 4.33 30.49 -8.24
N ASP A 92 5.10 30.17 -9.28
CA ASP A 92 4.54 29.93 -10.61
C ASP A 92 3.88 28.55 -10.71
N GLU A 93 4.39 27.56 -9.98
CA GLU A 93 3.72 26.27 -9.80
C GLU A 93 2.37 26.46 -9.09
N ILE A 94 2.32 27.23 -7.99
CA ILE A 94 1.06 27.51 -7.30
C ILE A 94 0.05 28.22 -8.22
N LYS A 95 0.48 29.17 -9.06
CA LYS A 95 -0.42 29.79 -10.06
C LYS A 95 -0.96 28.77 -11.07
N SER A 96 -0.13 27.82 -11.51
CA SER A 96 -0.55 26.72 -12.38
C SER A 96 -1.60 25.85 -11.69
N MET A 97 -1.39 25.49 -10.41
CA MET A 97 -2.36 24.76 -9.59
C MET A 97 -3.71 25.51 -9.49
N ILE A 98 -3.67 26.83 -9.24
CA ILE A 98 -4.89 27.67 -9.23
C ILE A 98 -5.63 27.61 -10.58
N LYS A 99 -4.90 27.64 -11.70
CA LYS A 99 -5.50 27.54 -13.04
C LYS A 99 -6.21 26.20 -13.23
N GLN A 100 -5.61 25.09 -12.78
CA GLN A 100 -6.23 23.77 -12.85
C GLN A 100 -7.55 23.71 -12.06
N ILE A 101 -7.58 24.27 -10.85
CA ILE A 101 -8.79 24.34 -10.01
C ILE A 101 -9.87 25.21 -10.69
N LYS A 102 -9.49 26.38 -11.22
CA LYS A 102 -10.44 27.27 -11.91
C LYS A 102 -11.09 26.61 -13.13
N ASN A 103 -10.31 25.82 -13.86
CA ASN A 103 -10.79 25.07 -15.03
C ASN A 103 -11.67 23.86 -14.66
N GLY A 104 -11.76 23.50 -13.37
CA GLY A 104 -12.56 22.37 -12.90
C GLY A 104 -11.89 21.01 -13.02
N ASN A 105 -10.58 20.97 -13.32
CA ASN A 105 -9.84 19.72 -13.49
C ASN A 105 -9.76 18.87 -12.21
N CYS A 106 -10.03 19.49 -11.05
CA CYS A 106 -9.94 18.87 -9.74
C CYS A 106 -11.30 18.62 -9.09
N ASP A 107 -12.41 18.92 -9.77
CA ASP A 107 -13.75 18.90 -9.16
C ASP A 107 -14.11 17.54 -8.57
N THR A 108 -13.73 16.47 -9.25
CA THR A 108 -13.98 15.09 -8.79
C THR A 108 -13.25 14.79 -7.48
N LEU A 109 -12.08 15.41 -7.25
CA LEU A 109 -11.25 15.20 -6.06
C LEU A 109 -11.82 15.88 -4.81
N PHE A 110 -12.73 16.85 -4.95
CA PHE A 110 -13.41 17.48 -3.81
C PHE A 110 -14.41 16.57 -3.10
N TYR A 111 -14.77 15.45 -3.74
CA TYR A 111 -15.65 14.44 -3.17
C TYR A 111 -14.88 13.22 -2.64
N ALA A 112 -13.56 13.24 -2.71
CA ALA A 112 -12.74 12.15 -2.19
C ALA A 112 -12.79 12.12 -0.65
N ASP A 113 -12.84 10.91 -0.10
CA ASP A 113 -12.69 10.69 1.34
C ASP A 113 -11.23 10.91 1.71
N VAL A 114 -10.95 11.98 2.46
CA VAL A 114 -9.59 12.39 2.80
C VAL A 114 -8.91 11.40 3.73
N GLU A 115 -9.63 10.90 4.73
CA GLU A 115 -9.10 9.92 5.66
C GLU A 115 -8.76 8.62 4.95
N LYS A 116 -9.65 8.13 4.08
CA LYS A 116 -9.38 6.95 3.25
C LYS A 116 -8.18 7.21 2.34
N PHE A 117 -8.16 8.32 1.61
CA PHE A 117 -7.12 8.64 0.64
C PHE A 117 -5.72 8.65 1.26
N PHE A 118 -5.55 9.29 2.42
CA PHE A 118 -4.26 9.38 3.10
C PHE A 118 -3.92 8.16 3.95
N THR A 119 -4.89 7.28 4.23
CA THR A 119 -4.70 6.04 5.02
C THR A 119 -4.58 4.78 4.16
N GLU A 120 -5.02 4.81 2.90
CA GLU A 120 -5.08 3.63 2.01
C GLU A 120 -3.72 2.93 1.88
N ASN A 121 -2.64 3.71 1.82
CA ASN A 121 -1.27 3.18 1.75
C ASN A 121 -0.67 2.82 3.11
N ILE A 122 -1.22 3.30 4.23
CA ILE A 122 -0.68 3.02 5.58
C ILE A 122 -0.76 1.54 5.88
N ARG A 123 -1.92 0.94 5.58
CA ARG A 123 -2.11 -0.50 5.79
C ARG A 123 -1.09 -1.28 4.97
N MET A 124 -0.92 -0.95 3.69
CA MET A 124 0.03 -1.64 2.82
C MET A 124 1.47 -1.44 3.26
N ASN A 125 1.88 -0.21 3.57
CA ASN A 125 3.23 0.09 4.06
C ASN A 125 3.50 -0.64 5.37
N ARG A 126 2.53 -0.72 6.29
CA ARG A 126 2.68 -1.50 7.52
C ARG A 126 2.88 -2.98 7.23
N ILE A 127 2.08 -3.57 6.34
CA ILE A 127 2.21 -4.98 5.96
C ILE A 127 3.56 -5.25 5.29
N ARG A 128 4.00 -4.38 4.38
CA ARG A 128 5.32 -4.45 3.75
C ARG A 128 6.44 -4.35 4.77
N ASN A 129 6.37 -3.41 5.71
CA ASN A 129 7.36 -3.28 6.79
C ASN A 129 7.44 -4.54 7.67
N ILE A 130 6.31 -5.18 7.97
CA ILE A 130 6.29 -6.46 8.71
C ILE A 130 7.01 -7.55 7.90
N ALA A 131 6.77 -7.60 6.58
CA ALA A 131 7.43 -8.55 5.70
C ALA A 131 8.93 -8.27 5.57
N GLU A 132 9.36 -7.02 5.41
CA GLU A 132 10.77 -6.61 5.41
C GLU A 132 11.46 -7.03 6.71
N ASN A 133 10.84 -6.74 7.86
CA ASN A 133 11.35 -7.14 9.17
C ASN A 133 11.51 -8.67 9.29
N TYR A 134 10.57 -9.45 8.73
CA TYR A 134 10.69 -10.91 8.67
C TYR A 134 11.87 -11.35 7.80
N ILE A 135 12.06 -10.73 6.64
CA ILE A 135 13.19 -11.02 5.76
C ILE A 135 14.51 -10.72 6.49
N GLU A 136 14.67 -9.50 7.00
CA GLU A 136 15.91 -9.04 7.63
C GLU A 136 16.28 -9.79 8.90
N ASN A 137 15.32 -10.14 9.76
CA ASN A 137 15.61 -10.66 11.10
C ASN A 137 15.29 -12.15 11.28
N VAL A 138 14.53 -12.76 10.36
CA VAL A 138 14.19 -14.19 10.45
C VAL A 138 14.77 -14.94 9.27
N MET A 139 14.39 -14.58 8.04
CA MET A 139 14.82 -15.32 6.85
C MET A 139 16.34 -15.28 6.70
N SER A 140 16.99 -14.14 6.94
CA SER A 140 18.45 -13.99 6.87
C SER A 140 19.25 -14.99 7.73
N LEU A 141 18.64 -15.49 8.80
CA LEU A 141 19.22 -16.43 9.76
C LEU A 141 18.65 -17.85 9.61
N SER A 142 17.83 -18.07 8.58
CA SER A 142 17.13 -19.33 8.35
C SER A 142 17.80 -20.17 7.26
N SER A 143 17.47 -21.46 7.24
CA SER A 143 17.85 -22.38 6.17
C SER A 143 16.65 -23.17 5.65
N LEU A 144 16.65 -23.52 4.37
CA LEU A 144 15.63 -24.39 3.78
C LEU A 144 15.97 -25.87 4.00
N ARG A 145 15.04 -26.62 4.58
CA ARG A 145 15.14 -28.08 4.71
C ARG A 145 14.52 -28.77 3.50
N PHE A 146 15.23 -29.77 3.01
CA PHE A 146 14.76 -30.69 1.96
C PHE A 146 14.44 -32.06 2.56
N ASP A 147 13.49 -32.79 1.95
CA ASP A 147 13.26 -34.20 2.26
C ASP A 147 14.25 -35.12 1.52
N ASP A 148 14.10 -36.43 1.70
CA ASP A 148 14.96 -37.45 1.07
C ASP A 148 14.90 -37.45 -0.46
N ASN A 149 13.95 -36.73 -1.07
CA ASN A 149 13.78 -36.61 -2.51
C ASN A 149 14.18 -35.21 -3.05
N ASP A 150 14.96 -34.44 -2.28
CA ASP A 150 15.35 -33.06 -2.60
C ASP A 150 14.15 -32.09 -2.78
N ILE A 151 13.01 -32.39 -2.16
CA ILE A 151 11.82 -31.52 -2.21
C ILE A 151 11.89 -30.54 -1.03
N PRO A 152 11.71 -29.22 -1.25
CA PRO A 152 11.73 -28.24 -0.18
C PRO A 152 10.50 -28.39 0.73
N VAL A 153 10.74 -28.55 2.03
CA VAL A 153 9.69 -28.85 3.02
C VAL A 153 9.37 -27.63 3.88
N GLU A 154 10.39 -27.04 4.50
CA GLU A 154 10.19 -25.94 5.43
C GLU A 154 11.43 -25.06 5.59
N ILE A 155 11.18 -23.81 5.95
CA ILE A 155 12.22 -22.89 6.43
C ILE A 155 12.43 -23.15 7.92
N ILE A 156 13.63 -23.61 8.27
CA ILE A 156 14.14 -23.73 9.63
C ILE A 156 14.51 -22.33 10.11
N LYS A 157 13.80 -21.85 11.14
CA LYS A 157 13.90 -20.47 11.66
C LYS A 157 14.81 -20.43 12.90
N PRO A 158 15.45 -19.29 13.22
CA PRO A 158 16.21 -19.14 14.46
C PRO A 158 15.31 -19.27 15.69
N ASP A 159 15.90 -19.64 16.83
CA ASP A 159 15.19 -19.72 18.10
C ASP A 159 14.57 -18.36 18.48
N ASN A 160 13.41 -18.39 19.14
CA ASN A 160 12.68 -17.20 19.62
C ASN A 160 12.28 -16.17 18.55
N TRP A 161 12.37 -16.50 17.25
CA TRP A 161 11.98 -15.59 16.16
C TRP A 161 10.54 -15.08 16.28
N GLY A 162 9.65 -15.89 16.88
CA GLY A 162 8.25 -15.55 17.07
C GLY A 162 8.04 -14.35 18.00
N ASP A 163 8.97 -14.06 18.91
CA ASP A 163 8.88 -12.95 19.86
C ASP A 163 9.08 -11.58 19.18
N LEU A 164 9.60 -11.56 17.95
CA LEU A 164 9.77 -10.35 17.14
C LEU A 164 8.45 -9.81 16.58
N PHE A 165 7.37 -10.58 16.66
CA PHE A 165 6.10 -10.26 16.01
C PHE A 165 4.91 -10.54 16.92
N THR A 166 3.88 -9.71 16.79
CA THR A 166 2.58 -10.05 17.37
C THR A 166 1.91 -11.18 16.57
N PRO A 167 0.97 -11.95 17.18
CA PRO A 167 0.22 -12.98 16.46
C PRO A 167 -0.51 -12.45 15.22
N GLY A 168 -1.00 -11.21 15.28
CA GLY A 168 -1.67 -10.55 14.16
C GLY A 168 -0.72 -10.24 13.01
N GLU A 169 0.50 -9.80 13.31
CA GLU A 169 1.53 -9.52 12.29
C GLU A 169 1.95 -10.80 11.57
N LEU A 170 2.20 -11.88 12.31
CA LEU A 170 2.53 -13.18 11.72
C LEU A 170 1.39 -13.72 10.86
N LYS A 171 0.15 -13.64 11.34
CA LYS A 171 -1.02 -14.11 10.58
C LYS A 171 -1.18 -13.33 9.27
N THR A 172 -0.86 -12.05 9.28
CA THR A 172 -0.97 -11.16 8.12
C THR A 172 0.01 -11.54 7.01
N ILE A 173 1.26 -11.86 7.33
CA ILE A 173 2.29 -12.19 6.32
C ILE A 173 2.43 -13.70 6.07
N GLN A 174 1.53 -14.53 6.61
CA GLN A 174 1.73 -15.98 6.61
C GLN A 174 1.71 -16.63 5.22
N THR A 175 0.88 -16.12 4.31
CA THR A 175 0.85 -16.59 2.92
C THR A 175 2.15 -16.22 2.21
N PHE A 176 2.64 -14.99 2.43
CA PHE A 176 3.95 -14.55 1.94
C PHE A 176 5.09 -15.46 2.43
N ILE A 177 5.14 -15.79 3.73
CA ILE A 177 6.15 -16.70 4.29
C ILE A 177 6.18 -18.07 3.57
N GLN A 178 5.01 -18.59 3.18
CA GLN A 178 4.95 -19.87 2.47
C GLN A 178 5.49 -19.79 1.05
N MET A 179 5.34 -18.64 0.38
CA MET A 179 5.93 -18.42 -0.94
C MET A 179 7.45 -18.35 -0.89
N LEU A 180 8.04 -18.07 0.27
CA LEU A 180 9.50 -18.11 0.46
C LEU A 180 10.05 -19.53 0.58
N ILE A 181 9.21 -20.57 0.62
CA ILE A 181 9.60 -21.98 0.51
C ILE A 181 9.77 -22.32 -0.98
N ASP A 182 10.61 -21.55 -1.66
CA ASP A 182 10.94 -21.73 -3.08
C ASP A 182 12.45 -21.99 -3.19
N PRO A 183 12.86 -23.15 -3.75
CA PRO A 183 14.26 -23.55 -3.82
C PRO A 183 15.10 -22.62 -4.72
N SER A 184 14.47 -21.78 -5.56
CA SER A 184 15.17 -20.79 -6.37
C SER A 184 15.90 -19.74 -5.53
N TYR A 185 15.47 -19.48 -4.29
CA TYR A 185 16.15 -18.56 -3.37
C TYR A 185 17.33 -19.17 -2.61
N TYR A 186 17.49 -20.49 -2.61
CA TYR A 186 18.45 -21.20 -1.77
C TYR A 186 19.47 -22.00 -2.57
N ASP A 187 20.68 -22.11 -2.05
CA ASP A 187 21.72 -22.98 -2.58
C ASP A 187 21.45 -24.46 -2.23
N SER A 188 22.30 -25.35 -2.74
CA SER A 188 22.18 -26.80 -2.48
C SER A 188 22.39 -27.21 -1.03
N ARG A 189 22.84 -26.29 -0.16
CA ARG A 189 22.99 -26.50 1.28
C ARG A 189 21.81 -25.91 2.06
N GLY A 190 20.81 -25.35 1.37
CA GLY A 190 19.66 -24.69 1.96
C GLY A 190 19.95 -23.28 2.49
N ASN A 191 21.12 -22.70 2.22
CA ASN A 191 21.41 -21.30 2.58
C ASN A 191 20.85 -20.37 1.52
N ILE A 192 20.49 -19.16 1.91
CA ILE A 192 20.00 -18.16 0.97
C ILE A 192 21.12 -17.72 0.04
N LYS A 193 20.83 -17.66 -1.27
CA LYS A 193 21.79 -17.21 -2.27
C LYS A 193 22.13 -15.73 -2.06
N THR A 194 23.37 -15.38 -2.43
CA THR A 194 23.86 -13.99 -2.37
C THR A 194 22.91 -13.04 -3.11
N ASN A 195 22.61 -11.89 -2.51
CA ASN A 195 21.74 -10.82 -3.01
C ASN A 195 20.24 -11.14 -3.13
N GLU A 196 19.77 -12.38 -2.94
CA GLU A 196 18.33 -12.68 -3.01
C GLU A 196 17.53 -11.93 -1.94
N MET A 197 18.13 -11.71 -0.76
CA MET A 197 17.52 -10.92 0.31
C MET A 197 17.23 -9.48 -0.10
N GLU A 198 18.24 -8.81 -0.66
CA GLU A 198 18.12 -7.42 -1.12
C GLU A 198 17.08 -7.30 -2.24
N LYS A 199 17.06 -8.30 -3.13
CA LYS A 199 16.07 -8.38 -4.20
C LYS A 199 14.65 -8.55 -3.66
N ILE A 200 14.41 -9.49 -2.75
CA ILE A 200 13.09 -9.69 -2.12
C ILE A 200 12.65 -8.42 -1.40
N ILE A 201 13.53 -7.76 -0.64
CA ILE A 201 13.22 -6.49 0.03
C ILE A 201 12.84 -5.40 -0.99
N SER A 202 13.57 -5.29 -2.10
CA SER A 202 13.24 -4.35 -3.18
C SER A 202 11.88 -4.66 -3.83
N GLU A 203 11.57 -5.93 -4.05
CA GLU A 203 10.29 -6.38 -4.57
C GLU A 203 9.13 -6.09 -3.59
N ILE A 204 9.35 -6.22 -2.28
CA ILE A 204 8.37 -5.84 -1.25
C ILE A 204 8.12 -4.33 -1.31
N LYS A 205 9.19 -3.52 -1.34
CA LYS A 205 9.09 -2.05 -1.39
C LYS A 205 8.36 -1.55 -2.63
N SER A 206 8.59 -2.19 -3.78
CA SER A 206 7.92 -1.87 -5.04
C SER A 206 6.49 -2.41 -5.15
N GLY A 207 6.07 -3.29 -4.23
CA GLY A 207 4.72 -3.85 -4.19
C GLY A 207 4.51 -5.11 -5.03
N MET A 208 5.56 -5.74 -5.54
CA MET A 208 5.44 -6.99 -6.31
C MET A 208 4.85 -8.13 -5.48
N TRP A 209 5.03 -8.08 -4.16
CA TRP A 209 4.52 -9.07 -3.22
C TRP A 209 3.13 -8.76 -2.64
N ASP A 210 2.52 -7.63 -2.99
CA ASP A 210 1.27 -7.15 -2.36
C ASP A 210 0.13 -8.17 -2.42
N ASN A 211 0.01 -8.89 -3.55
CA ASN A 211 -1.03 -9.90 -3.73
C ASN A 211 -0.91 -11.03 -2.70
N TYR A 212 0.32 -11.47 -2.40
CA TYR A 212 0.56 -12.53 -1.41
C TYR A 212 0.49 -12.00 0.02
N LEU A 213 0.91 -10.76 0.24
CA LEU A 213 0.82 -10.07 1.53
C LEU A 213 -0.63 -9.77 1.95
N LEU A 214 -1.55 -9.67 1.00
CA LEU A 214 -2.98 -9.45 1.24
C LEU A 214 -3.83 -10.72 1.16
N TRP A 215 -3.24 -11.86 0.76
CA TRP A 215 -3.99 -13.09 0.60
C TRP A 215 -4.28 -13.73 1.95
N ASP A 216 -5.57 -13.87 2.28
CA ASP A 216 -6.00 -14.61 3.46
C ASP A 216 -5.41 -16.03 3.47
N ASN A 217 -4.68 -16.35 4.53
CA ASN A 217 -4.00 -17.64 4.65
C ASN A 217 -4.99 -18.82 4.66
N THR A 218 -6.19 -18.67 5.24
CA THR A 218 -7.16 -19.77 5.30
C THR A 218 -7.69 -20.10 3.91
N ALA A 219 -8.04 -19.08 3.14
CA ALA A 219 -8.42 -19.23 1.74
C ALA A 219 -7.30 -19.84 0.91
N TYR A 220 -6.05 -19.37 1.10
CA TYR A 220 -4.88 -19.94 0.44
C TYR A 220 -4.69 -21.43 0.78
N GLN A 221 -4.72 -21.82 2.05
CA GLN A 221 -4.62 -23.24 2.45
C GLN A 221 -5.72 -24.09 1.83
N ASN A 222 -6.96 -23.60 1.84
CA ASN A 222 -8.09 -24.33 1.26
C ASN A 222 -7.87 -24.59 -0.24
N MET A 223 -7.35 -23.61 -0.98
CA MET A 223 -7.01 -23.78 -2.39
C MET A 223 -5.87 -24.78 -2.59
N GLN A 224 -4.83 -24.72 -1.75
CA GLN A 224 -3.71 -25.68 -1.84
C GLN A 224 -4.14 -27.11 -1.52
N LEU A 225 -5.04 -27.30 -0.54
CA LEU A 225 -5.62 -28.60 -0.21
C LEU A 225 -6.47 -29.15 -1.36
N GLN A 226 -7.29 -28.30 -1.99
CA GLN A 226 -8.07 -28.70 -3.17
C GLN A 226 -7.16 -29.10 -4.33
N LYS A 227 -6.09 -28.33 -4.59
CA LYS A 227 -5.10 -28.65 -5.61
C LYS A 227 -4.47 -30.03 -5.36
N LYS A 228 -3.98 -30.28 -4.14
CA LYS A 228 -3.39 -31.58 -3.75
C LYS A 228 -4.39 -32.73 -3.89
N SER A 229 -5.64 -32.52 -3.48
CA SER A 229 -6.70 -33.53 -3.62
C SER A 229 -6.98 -33.88 -5.09
N ASN A 230 -7.04 -32.86 -5.96
CA ASN A 230 -7.23 -33.06 -7.38
C ASN A 230 -6.06 -33.80 -8.02
N GLU A 231 -4.82 -33.44 -7.68
CA GLU A 231 -3.60 -34.13 -8.13
C GLU A 231 -3.59 -35.60 -7.70
N ALA A 232 -3.91 -35.87 -6.43
CA ALA A 232 -4.00 -37.25 -5.91
C ALA A 232 -5.09 -38.05 -6.64
N SER A 233 -6.23 -37.43 -6.93
CA SER A 233 -7.34 -38.07 -7.66
C SER A 233 -6.94 -38.43 -9.10
N ILE A 234 -6.21 -37.55 -9.78
CA ILE A 234 -5.68 -37.81 -11.13
C ILE A 234 -4.65 -38.94 -11.11
N LEU A 235 -3.71 -38.93 -10.15
CA LEU A 235 -2.71 -39.98 -10.01
C LEU A 235 -3.36 -41.35 -9.76
N PHE A 236 -4.35 -41.40 -8.86
CA PHE A 236 -5.10 -42.61 -8.58
C PHE A 236 -5.83 -43.14 -9.82
N TYR A 237 -6.49 -42.26 -10.57
CA TYR A 237 -7.16 -42.64 -11.82
C TYR A 237 -6.17 -43.22 -12.86
N ASN A 238 -5.01 -42.56 -13.03
CA ASN A 238 -3.97 -43.03 -13.95
C ASN A 238 -3.42 -44.41 -13.56
N GLN A 239 -3.24 -44.68 -12.27
CA GLN A 239 -2.82 -45.99 -11.77
C GLN A 239 -3.85 -47.09 -12.07
N LEU A 240 -5.15 -46.82 -11.87
CA LEU A 240 -6.21 -47.76 -12.22
C LEU A 240 -6.21 -48.09 -13.73
N MET A 241 -6.03 -47.08 -14.58
CA MET A 241 -5.99 -47.27 -16.03
C MET A 241 -4.75 -48.05 -16.49
N GLN A 242 -3.59 -47.85 -15.88
CA GLN A 242 -2.37 -48.62 -16.16
C GLN A 242 -2.48 -50.08 -15.72
N ASN A 243 -3.07 -50.34 -14.55
CA ASN A 243 -3.24 -51.71 -14.06
C ASN A 243 -4.18 -52.52 -14.95
N ASN A 244 -5.23 -51.89 -15.50
CA ASN A 244 -6.19 -52.54 -16.40
C ASN A 244 -5.59 -52.89 -17.78
N THR A 245 -4.57 -52.16 -18.26
CA THR A 245 -3.91 -52.45 -19.55
C THR A 245 -2.82 -53.51 -19.45
N THR A 246 -2.23 -53.75 -18.28
CA THR A 246 -1.24 -54.82 -18.06
C THR A 246 -1.84 -56.19 -17.79
N THR A 247 -3.14 -56.28 -17.50
CA THR A 247 -3.86 -57.55 -17.23
C THR A 247 -4.68 -58.06 -18.43
N SER A 248 -4.51 -57.46 -19.61
CA SER A 248 -5.13 -57.89 -20.88
C SER A 248 -4.07 -58.46 -21.82
#